data_AF-A0A7V0KJD6-F1
#
_entry.id   AF-A0A7V0KJD6-F1
#
_cell.length_a   1.000
_cell.length_b   1.000
_cell.length_c   1.000
_cell.angle_alpha   90.00
_cell.angle_beta   90.00
_cell.angle_gamma   90.00
#
_symmetry.space_group_name_H-M   'P 1'
#
loop_
_entity.id
_entity.type
_entity.pdbx_description
1 polymer ?
#
loop_
_entity_poly.entity_id
_entity_poly.type
_entity_poly.pdbx_seq_one_letter_code
_entity_poly.pdbx_strand_id
1 'polypeptide(L)'
;MNNLLSLSDPVRAAALARTIARLAPDYPVKIVHVCGTHEATITEHGLRRFLPASVEVLEGPGCPVCVTPTRDIDAAVKIARKGAILCTFGDMTRVPGTEMTLAAARADGADVRVVLSAAEAASIARNTNREVVFFGVGFETTTPMTAAILLDDPPENLSVIVSHKLIPPAMAALLDLPDNRISAYLAPGHVSVIIGEEPYTPFPRDYGIPV
;
A
#
# COMPACT_ATOMS: atom_id res chain seq x y z
N MET A 1 18.13 -23.61 18.61
CA MET A 1 17.17 -22.96 19.53
C MET A 1 15.84 -22.88 18.81
N ASN A 2 14.83 -23.66 19.23
CA ASN A 2 13.48 -23.53 18.69
C ASN A 2 12.94 -22.17 19.12
N ASN A 3 12.74 -21.28 18.15
CA ASN A 3 12.14 -19.98 18.41
C ASN A 3 10.65 -20.20 18.68
N LEU A 4 10.24 -20.21 19.95
CA LEU A 4 8.85 -20.41 20.40
C LEU A 4 7.86 -19.39 19.81
N LEU A 5 8.38 -18.31 19.21
CA LEU A 5 7.63 -17.25 18.53
C LEU A 5 7.61 -17.38 17.00
N SER A 6 8.23 -18.43 16.42
CA SER A 6 8.19 -18.62 14.97
C SER A 6 6.77 -18.99 14.54
N LEU A 7 6.09 -18.06 13.86
CA LEU A 7 4.80 -18.30 13.22
C LEU A 7 4.95 -19.10 11.92
N SER A 8 6.16 -19.14 11.34
CA SER A 8 6.51 -19.94 10.17
C SER A 8 6.81 -21.38 10.60
N ASP A 9 5.77 -22.21 10.67
CA ASP A 9 5.84 -23.62 11.09
C ASP A 9 4.96 -24.50 10.17
N PRO A 10 5.54 -25.44 9.41
CA PRO A 10 4.80 -26.28 8.47
C PRO A 10 3.81 -27.23 9.16
N VAL A 11 4.09 -27.65 10.41
CA VAL A 11 3.18 -28.51 11.18
C VAL A 11 1.92 -27.74 11.55
N ARG A 12 2.08 -26.48 11.99
CA ARG A 12 0.96 -25.57 12.28
C ARG A 12 0.18 -25.22 11.01
N ALA A 13 0.87 -24.93 9.91
CA ALA A 13 0.23 -24.63 8.63
C ALA A 13 -0.64 -25.81 8.15
N ALA A 14 -0.13 -27.05 8.22
CA ALA A 14 -0.90 -28.24 7.85
C ALA A 14 -2.10 -28.47 8.79
N ALA A 15 -1.95 -28.21 10.09
CA ALA A 15 -3.05 -28.28 11.05
C ALA A 15 -4.14 -27.23 10.79
N LEU A 16 -3.74 -26.00 10.43
CA LEU A 16 -4.64 -24.93 10.05
C LEU A 16 -5.40 -25.27 8.76
N ALA A 17 -4.71 -25.76 7.72
CA ALA A 17 -5.35 -26.17 6.47
C ALA A 17 -6.42 -27.25 6.69
N ARG A 18 -6.14 -28.27 7.52
CA ARG A 18 -7.15 -29.29 7.91
C ARG A 18 -8.34 -28.68 8.66
N THR A 19 -8.08 -27.68 9.49
CA THR A 19 -9.14 -27.00 10.25
C THR A 19 -10.02 -26.17 9.31
N ILE A 20 -9.43 -25.43 8.38
CA ILE A 20 -10.15 -24.69 7.33
C ILE A 20 -10.99 -25.66 6.51
N ALA A 21 -10.43 -26.79 6.06
CA ALA A 21 -11.16 -27.78 5.28
C ALA A 21 -12.37 -28.38 6.02
N ARG A 22 -12.30 -28.52 7.33
CA ARG A 22 -13.39 -29.03 8.17
C ARG A 22 -14.47 -27.98 8.46
N LEU A 23 -14.09 -26.70 8.55
CA LEU A 23 -14.99 -25.60 8.90
C LEU A 23 -15.57 -24.87 7.70
N ALA A 24 -14.98 -25.05 6.52
CA ALA A 24 -15.42 -24.39 5.31
C ALA A 24 -16.89 -24.77 5.01
N PRO A 25 -17.75 -23.78 4.71
CA PRO A 25 -19.12 -24.05 4.37
C PRO A 25 -19.24 -24.66 2.97
N ASP A 26 -20.45 -25.14 2.67
CA ASP A 26 -20.84 -25.64 1.34
C ASP A 26 -21.22 -24.52 0.34
N TYR A 27 -21.28 -23.27 0.80
CA TYR A 27 -21.49 -22.09 -0.04
C TYR A 27 -20.19 -21.30 -0.28
N PRO A 28 -20.10 -20.51 -1.39
CA PRO A 28 -18.91 -19.72 -1.68
C PRO A 28 -18.63 -18.62 -0.64
N VAL A 29 -17.39 -18.54 -0.17
CA VAL A 29 -16.86 -17.53 0.74
C VAL A 29 -15.69 -16.83 0.05
N LYS A 30 -15.80 -15.51 -0.06
CA LYS A 30 -14.77 -14.67 -0.69
C LYS A 30 -14.12 -13.77 0.34
N ILE A 31 -12.86 -14.02 0.63
CA ILE A 31 -12.04 -13.23 1.55
C ILE A 31 -11.15 -12.30 0.72
N VAL A 32 -11.13 -11.01 1.05
CA VAL A 32 -10.31 -10.01 0.34
C VAL A 32 -9.22 -9.50 1.28
N HIS A 33 -7.95 -9.60 0.89
CA HIS A 33 -6.87 -8.88 1.58
C HIS A 33 -6.54 -7.58 0.84
N VAL A 34 -6.12 -6.56 1.56
CA VAL A 34 -5.74 -5.24 1.00
C VAL A 34 -4.29 -4.91 1.36
N CYS A 35 -3.41 -5.90 1.21
CA CYS A 35 -1.99 -5.81 1.50
C CYS A 35 -1.17 -6.56 0.45
N GLY A 36 -0.26 -5.88 -0.24
CA GLY A 36 0.67 -6.54 -1.17
C GLY A 36 1.61 -7.54 -0.49
N THR A 37 1.97 -7.33 0.79
CA THR A 37 2.78 -8.30 1.54
C THR A 37 2.02 -9.58 1.82
N HIS A 38 0.70 -9.51 2.07
CA HIS A 38 -0.12 -10.72 2.15
C HIS A 38 -0.15 -11.46 0.81
N GLU A 39 -0.31 -10.74 -0.30
CA GLU A 39 -0.27 -11.37 -1.64
C GLU A 39 1.03 -12.12 -1.87
N ALA A 40 2.16 -11.46 -1.56
CA ALA A 40 3.47 -12.07 -1.68
C ALA A 40 3.57 -13.37 -0.88
N THR A 41 3.15 -13.37 0.39
CA THR A 41 3.15 -14.58 1.24
C THR A 41 2.20 -15.66 0.73
N ILE A 42 0.99 -15.28 0.30
CA ILE A 42 -0.01 -16.22 -0.23
C ILE A 42 0.51 -16.91 -1.48
N THR A 43 1.15 -16.16 -2.38
CA THR A 43 1.69 -16.66 -3.64
C THR A 43 2.98 -17.45 -3.44
N GLU A 44 3.93 -16.95 -2.65
CA GLU A 44 5.20 -17.61 -2.34
C GLU A 44 4.99 -19.02 -1.76
N HIS A 45 4.01 -19.17 -0.86
CA HIS A 45 3.70 -20.45 -0.23
C HIS A 45 2.55 -21.21 -0.92
N GLY A 46 1.99 -20.68 -2.01
CA GLY A 46 0.89 -21.32 -2.75
C GLY A 46 -0.35 -21.58 -1.89
N LEU A 47 -0.65 -20.71 -0.91
CA LEU A 47 -1.66 -20.96 0.12
C LEU A 47 -3.06 -21.20 -0.46
N ARG A 48 -3.38 -20.59 -1.60
CA ARG A 48 -4.65 -20.79 -2.32
C ARG A 48 -4.91 -22.25 -2.69
N ARG A 49 -3.87 -23.07 -2.89
CA ARG A 49 -4.00 -24.50 -3.24
C ARG A 49 -4.46 -25.37 -2.06
N PHE A 50 -4.33 -24.86 -0.84
CA PHE A 50 -4.74 -25.57 0.38
C PHE A 50 -6.15 -25.18 0.85
N LEU A 51 -6.79 -24.23 0.16
CA LEU A 51 -8.14 -23.81 0.45
C LEU A 51 -9.16 -24.76 -0.20
N PRO A 52 -10.28 -25.06 0.48
CA PRO A 52 -11.42 -25.76 -0.14
C PRO A 52 -11.98 -24.99 -1.33
N ALA A 53 -12.64 -25.70 -2.24
CA ALA A 53 -13.23 -25.08 -3.45
C ALA A 53 -14.30 -24.00 -3.14
N SER A 54 -14.88 -24.02 -1.93
CA SER A 54 -15.82 -23.00 -1.47
C SER A 54 -15.16 -21.74 -0.93
N VAL A 55 -13.83 -21.70 -0.76
CA VAL A 55 -13.13 -20.55 -0.15
C VAL A 55 -12.15 -19.93 -1.14
N GLU A 56 -12.39 -18.66 -1.47
CA GLU A 56 -11.51 -17.85 -2.30
C GLU A 56 -10.82 -16.78 -1.48
N VAL A 57 -9.52 -16.56 -1.72
CA VAL A 57 -8.77 -15.42 -1.18
C VAL A 57 -8.29 -14.56 -2.34
N LEU A 58 -8.81 -13.35 -2.41
CA LEU A 58 -8.58 -12.40 -3.50
C LEU A 58 -7.78 -11.18 -3.03
N GLU A 59 -7.01 -10.63 -3.97
CA GLU A 59 -6.29 -9.38 -3.78
C GLU A 59 -7.20 -8.18 -4.05
N GLY A 60 -7.31 -7.28 -3.08
CA GLY A 60 -7.92 -5.96 -3.22
C GLY A 60 -6.88 -4.86 -3.50
N PRO A 61 -7.23 -3.57 -3.37
CA PRO A 61 -6.33 -2.44 -3.65
C PRO A 61 -5.25 -2.26 -2.57
N GLY A 62 -4.34 -3.23 -2.44
CA GLY A 62 -3.28 -3.28 -1.42
C GLY A 62 -1.91 -2.75 -1.85
N CYS A 63 -1.81 -2.12 -3.02
CA CYS A 63 -0.59 -1.54 -3.58
C CYS A 63 -0.76 -0.02 -3.76
N PRO A 64 -0.12 0.83 -2.94
CA PRO A 64 -0.35 2.28 -2.99
C PRO A 64 0.15 2.92 -4.28
N VAL A 65 1.22 2.35 -4.86
CA VAL A 65 1.78 2.75 -6.16
C VAL A 65 0.78 2.50 -7.27
N CYS A 66 0.17 1.31 -7.28
CA CYS A 66 -0.76 0.85 -8.31
C CYS A 66 -2.06 1.67 -8.32
N VAL A 67 -2.50 2.15 -7.15
CA VAL A 67 -3.70 3.00 -7.00
C VAL A 67 -3.37 4.50 -7.03
N THR A 68 -2.15 4.88 -7.42
CA THR A 68 -1.79 6.29 -7.58
C THR A 68 -2.46 6.87 -8.82
N PRO A 69 -3.23 7.96 -8.70
CA PRO A 69 -3.88 8.58 -9.85
C PRO A 69 -2.85 9.03 -10.88
N THR A 70 -3.12 8.74 -12.16
CA THR A 70 -2.30 9.21 -13.29
C THR A 70 -2.08 10.72 -13.25
N ARG A 71 -3.10 11.47 -12.84
CA ARG A 71 -3.06 12.92 -12.55
C ARG A 71 -1.85 13.32 -11.70
N ASP A 72 -1.58 12.58 -10.64
CA ASP A 72 -0.54 12.95 -9.65
C ASP A 72 0.85 12.65 -10.23
N ILE A 73 0.97 11.58 -11.02
CA ILE A 73 2.19 11.25 -11.78
C ILE A 73 2.46 12.33 -12.83
N ASP A 74 1.43 12.75 -13.58
CA ASP A 74 1.56 13.82 -14.57
C ASP A 74 1.97 15.16 -13.93
N ALA A 75 1.45 15.46 -12.74
CA ALA A 75 1.87 16.62 -11.96
C ALA A 75 3.35 16.51 -11.55
N ALA A 76 3.79 15.35 -11.05
CA ALA A 76 5.17 15.10 -10.67
C ALA A 76 6.14 15.23 -11.86
N VAL A 77 5.78 14.67 -13.02
CA VAL A 77 6.54 14.84 -14.29
C VAL A 77 6.67 16.31 -14.66
N LYS A 78 5.56 17.07 -14.63
CA LYS A 78 5.57 18.51 -14.96
C LYS A 78 6.44 19.31 -14.01
N ILE A 79 6.41 18.99 -12.71
CA ILE A 79 7.23 19.63 -11.68
C ILE A 79 8.72 19.37 -11.94
N ALA A 80 9.10 18.12 -12.20
CA ALA A 80 10.48 17.76 -12.50
C ALA A 80 10.99 18.47 -13.78
N ARG A 81 10.17 18.50 -14.84
CA ARG A 81 10.52 19.17 -16.11
C ARG A 81 10.60 20.70 -16.01
N LYS A 82 9.97 21.30 -14.99
CA LYS A 82 10.11 22.74 -14.68
C LYS A 82 11.38 23.08 -13.89
N GLY A 83 12.21 22.08 -13.57
CA GLY A 83 13.54 22.27 -12.97
C GLY A 83 13.64 21.98 -11.48
N ALA A 84 12.56 21.57 -10.82
CA ALA A 84 12.61 21.10 -9.44
C ALA A 84 13.33 19.75 -9.32
N ILE A 85 13.93 19.50 -8.16
CA ILE A 85 14.46 18.17 -7.80
C ILE A 85 13.28 17.34 -7.29
N LEU A 86 12.81 16.40 -8.10
CA LEU A 86 11.71 15.53 -7.70
C LEU A 86 12.25 14.29 -6.99
N CYS A 87 11.91 14.12 -5.72
CA CYS A 87 12.25 12.94 -4.93
C CYS A 87 11.06 11.97 -4.88
N THR A 88 11.29 10.68 -5.12
CA THR A 88 10.24 9.65 -5.09
C THR A 88 10.81 8.29 -4.68
N PHE A 89 9.95 7.35 -4.28
CA PHE A 89 10.36 5.95 -4.11
C PHE A 89 10.64 5.27 -5.46
N GLY A 90 11.48 4.23 -5.44
CA GLY A 90 12.00 3.58 -6.64
C GLY A 90 10.94 2.86 -7.49
N ASP A 91 9.94 2.27 -6.83
CA ASP A 91 8.80 1.61 -7.45
C ASP A 91 7.93 2.57 -8.28
N MET A 92 7.80 3.83 -7.86
CA MET A 92 7.04 4.87 -8.54
C MET A 92 7.71 5.33 -9.86
N THR A 93 9.01 5.12 -10.04
CA THR A 93 9.75 5.66 -11.19
C THR A 93 9.25 5.16 -12.56
N ARG A 94 8.72 3.94 -12.61
CA ARG A 94 8.27 3.28 -13.85
C ARG A 94 6.76 3.27 -14.04
N VAL A 95 6.00 3.89 -13.15
CA VAL A 95 4.54 3.93 -13.28
C VAL A 95 4.18 4.87 -14.43
N PRO A 96 3.31 4.44 -15.37
CA PRO A 96 2.93 5.27 -16.49
C PRO A 96 2.08 6.47 -16.05
N GLY A 97 2.54 7.67 -16.41
CA GLY A 97 1.67 8.83 -16.56
C GLY A 97 0.91 8.78 -17.88
N THR A 98 0.21 9.88 -18.21
CA THR A 98 -0.50 10.04 -19.48
C THR A 98 0.47 10.11 -20.66
N GLU A 99 1.57 10.86 -20.51
CA GLU A 99 2.56 11.07 -21.58
C GLU A 99 3.83 10.23 -21.36
N MET A 100 4.31 10.12 -20.13
CA MET A 100 5.58 9.47 -19.82
C MET A 100 5.69 9.05 -18.35
N THR A 101 6.71 8.26 -18.05
CA THR A 101 7.10 7.88 -16.68
C THR A 101 8.08 8.89 -16.09
N LEU A 102 8.28 8.85 -14.76
CA LEU A 102 9.33 9.62 -14.11
C LEU A 102 10.74 9.21 -14.56
N ALA A 103 10.94 7.92 -14.87
CA ALA A 103 12.18 7.43 -15.45
C ALA A 103 12.45 8.02 -16.84
N ALA A 104 11.42 8.16 -17.68
CA ALA A 104 11.55 8.81 -18.98
C ALA A 104 11.82 10.32 -18.83
N ALA A 105 11.12 11.01 -17.93
CA ALA A 105 11.41 12.42 -17.63
C ALA A 105 12.86 12.63 -17.16
N ARG A 106 13.40 11.70 -16.37
CA ARG A 106 14.82 11.70 -15.96
C ARG A 106 15.76 11.52 -17.15
N ALA A 107 15.44 10.62 -18.08
CA ALA A 107 16.21 10.41 -19.29
C ALA A 107 16.22 11.66 -20.20
N ASP A 108 15.12 12.43 -20.18
CA ASP A 108 14.99 13.72 -20.88
C ASP A 108 15.67 14.91 -20.14
N GLY A 109 16.40 14.63 -19.06
CA GLY A 109 17.21 15.63 -18.34
C GLY A 109 16.55 16.27 -17.11
N ALA A 110 15.35 15.82 -16.71
CA ALA A 110 14.78 16.24 -15.43
C ALA A 110 15.54 15.63 -14.23
N ASP A 111 15.64 16.38 -13.12
CA ASP A 111 16.31 15.89 -11.90
C ASP A 111 15.32 15.08 -11.04
N VAL A 112 15.16 13.80 -11.37
CA VAL A 112 14.38 12.84 -10.58
C VAL A 112 15.31 11.95 -9.77
N ARG A 113 15.12 11.94 -8.44
CA ARG A 113 15.93 11.18 -7.49
C ARG A 113 15.10 10.12 -6.79
N VAL A 114 15.65 8.92 -6.75
CA VAL A 114 15.09 7.83 -5.93
C VAL A 114 15.60 8.02 -4.51
N VAL A 115 14.67 8.11 -3.56
CA VAL A 115 14.96 8.19 -2.12
C VAL A 115 14.41 6.96 -1.41
N LEU A 116 15.01 6.63 -0.27
CA LEU A 116 14.56 5.53 0.60
C LEU A 116 13.64 6.02 1.72
N SER A 117 13.55 7.33 1.95
CA SER A 117 12.69 7.92 2.98
C SER A 117 12.28 9.37 2.65
N ALA A 118 11.23 9.85 3.30
CA ALA A 118 10.85 11.26 3.25
C ALA A 118 11.94 12.17 3.85
N ALA A 119 12.64 11.70 4.90
CA ALA A 119 13.73 12.44 5.55
C ALA A 119 14.91 12.70 4.61
N GLU A 120 15.18 11.79 3.68
CA GLU A 120 16.21 11.98 2.65
C GLU A 120 15.84 13.14 1.71
N ALA A 121 14.58 13.28 1.32
CA ALA A 121 14.12 14.42 0.52
C ALA A 121 14.29 15.75 1.28
N ALA A 122 13.97 15.78 2.58
CA ALA A 122 14.21 16.95 3.43
C ALA A 122 15.71 17.28 3.56
N SER A 123 16.56 16.26 3.70
CA SER A 123 18.02 16.44 3.71
C SER A 123 18.53 17.01 2.39
N ILE A 124 18.03 16.55 1.25
CA ILE A 124 18.36 17.12 -0.06
C ILE A 124 17.97 18.60 -0.13
N ALA A 125 16.77 18.96 0.34
CA ALA A 125 16.30 20.34 0.39
C ALA A 125 17.19 21.26 1.23
N ARG A 126 17.65 20.79 2.41
CA ARG A 126 18.58 21.55 3.28
C ARG A 126 19.94 21.85 2.63
N ASN A 127 20.34 21.07 1.63
CA ASN A 127 21.67 21.15 1.01
C ASN A 127 21.65 21.80 -0.39
N THR A 128 20.55 22.45 -0.77
CA THR A 128 20.42 23.08 -2.09
C THR A 128 19.54 24.32 -2.06
N ASN A 129 19.77 25.24 -3.00
CA ASN A 129 18.93 26.42 -3.21
C ASN A 129 17.84 26.19 -4.28
N ARG A 130 17.69 24.95 -4.77
CA ARG A 130 16.67 24.58 -5.76
C ARG A 130 15.41 24.11 -5.05
N GLU A 131 14.26 24.27 -5.70
CA GLU A 131 13.01 23.63 -5.25
C GLU A 131 13.16 22.11 -5.21
N VAL A 132 12.78 21.51 -4.09
CA VAL A 132 12.74 20.07 -3.88
C VAL A 132 11.30 19.66 -3.64
N VAL A 133 10.82 18.69 -4.41
CA VAL A 133 9.45 18.18 -4.27
C VAL A 133 9.49 16.70 -3.96
N PHE A 134 8.99 16.31 -2.80
CA PHE A 134 8.80 14.90 -2.46
C PHE A 134 7.43 14.41 -2.96
N PHE A 135 7.43 13.39 -3.80
CA PHE A 135 6.21 12.72 -4.23
C PHE A 135 5.80 11.68 -3.19
N GLY A 136 4.97 12.11 -2.23
CA GLY A 136 4.49 11.29 -1.12
C GLY A 136 3.42 10.32 -1.57
N VAL A 137 3.80 9.05 -1.74
CA VAL A 137 2.90 7.95 -2.12
C VAL A 137 2.94 6.89 -1.03
N GLY A 138 1.77 6.38 -0.67
CA GLY A 138 1.67 5.25 0.22
C GLY A 138 0.34 5.21 0.96
N PHE A 139 0.26 4.26 1.89
CA PHE A 139 -0.86 4.13 2.82
C PHE A 139 -0.46 4.69 4.19
N GLU A 140 -1.27 4.39 5.21
CA GLU A 140 -1.08 4.83 6.58
C GLU A 140 0.27 4.41 7.16
N THR A 141 0.91 3.36 6.63
CA THR A 141 2.28 2.96 7.00
C THR A 141 3.36 3.99 6.63
N THR A 142 3.09 4.83 5.63
CA THR A 142 4.07 5.77 5.07
C THR A 142 3.71 7.23 5.31
N THR A 143 2.42 7.53 5.48
CA THR A 143 1.92 8.88 5.74
C THR A 143 2.59 9.52 6.97
N PRO A 144 2.81 8.82 8.10
CA PRO A 144 3.52 9.38 9.24
C PRO A 144 4.95 9.85 8.92
N MET A 145 5.67 9.19 8.01
CA MET A 145 7.00 9.63 7.61
C MET A 145 6.96 10.98 6.87
N THR A 146 5.92 11.20 6.07
CA THR A 146 5.70 12.50 5.39
C THR A 146 5.28 13.56 6.40
N ALA A 147 4.40 13.23 7.34
CA ALA A 147 3.99 14.15 8.39
C ALA A 147 5.19 14.57 9.26
N ALA A 148 6.08 13.63 9.60
CA ALA A 148 7.26 13.89 10.41
C ALA A 148 8.15 14.98 9.81
N ILE A 149 8.46 14.92 8.50
CA ILE A 149 9.29 15.95 7.86
C ILE A 149 8.61 17.31 7.75
N LEU A 150 7.28 17.36 7.70
CA LEU A 150 6.51 18.60 7.61
C LEU A 150 6.34 19.28 8.98
N LEU A 151 6.37 18.49 10.06
CA LEU A 151 6.28 18.99 11.44
C LEU A 151 7.65 19.37 12.02
N ASP A 152 8.74 18.85 11.43
CA ASP A 152 10.13 19.06 11.89
C ASP A 152 10.85 20.17 11.12
N ASP A 153 10.32 21.39 11.21
CA ASP A 153 10.90 22.62 10.63
C ASP A 153 11.41 22.40 9.19
N PRO A 154 10.49 22.15 8.24
CA PRO A 154 10.87 21.83 6.87
C PRO A 154 11.58 23.02 6.22
N PRO A 155 12.61 22.77 5.37
CA PRO A 155 13.23 23.81 4.56
C PRO A 155 12.19 24.53 3.70
N GLU A 156 12.34 25.84 3.52
CA GLU A 156 11.37 26.65 2.75
C GLU A 156 11.22 26.19 1.28
N ASN A 157 12.27 25.58 0.72
CA ASN A 157 12.30 25.03 -0.64
C ASN A 157 11.81 23.57 -0.73
N LEU A 158 11.23 23.02 0.34
CA LEU A 158 10.66 21.67 0.34
C LEU A 158 9.14 21.71 0.20
N SER A 159 8.62 21.07 -0.85
CA SER A 159 7.19 20.84 -1.05
C SER A 159 6.88 19.34 -1.14
N VAL A 160 5.62 18.97 -0.91
CA VAL A 160 5.17 17.57 -1.01
C VAL A 160 3.95 17.47 -1.93
N ILE A 161 3.99 16.55 -2.89
CA ILE A 161 2.80 16.08 -3.60
C ILE A 161 2.17 15.01 -2.73
N VAL A 162 1.03 15.32 -2.11
CA VAL A 162 0.32 14.39 -1.22
C VAL A 162 -0.56 13.47 -2.05
N SER A 163 -0.07 12.26 -2.29
CA SER A 163 -0.81 11.16 -2.90
C SER A 163 -0.86 9.96 -1.94
N HIS A 164 -1.13 10.24 -0.66
CA HIS A 164 -1.41 9.21 0.34
C HIS A 164 -2.85 8.73 0.24
N LYS A 165 -3.11 7.47 0.58
CA LYS A 165 -4.45 6.85 0.55
C LYS A 165 -4.74 6.15 1.88
N LEU A 166 -6.03 5.95 2.13
CA LEU A 166 -6.52 5.26 3.32
C LEU A 166 -7.10 3.89 2.93
N ILE A 167 -6.79 2.87 3.70
CA ILE A 167 -7.27 1.50 3.48
C ILE A 167 -8.75 1.33 3.85
N PRO A 168 -9.23 1.74 5.04
CA PRO A 168 -10.65 1.53 5.39
C PRO A 168 -11.63 2.16 4.38
N PRO A 169 -11.43 3.39 3.88
CA PRO A 169 -12.28 3.93 2.81
C PRO A 169 -12.22 3.12 1.51
N ALA A 170 -11.06 2.57 1.14
CA ALA A 170 -10.94 1.71 -0.03
C ALA A 170 -11.67 0.37 0.16
N MET A 171 -11.66 -0.20 1.36
CA MET A 171 -12.45 -1.38 1.72
C MET A 171 -13.96 -1.08 1.61
N ALA A 172 -14.42 0.04 2.17
CA ALA A 172 -15.84 0.43 2.07
C ALA A 172 -16.28 0.62 0.61
N ALA A 173 -15.46 1.29 -0.21
CA ALA A 173 -15.75 1.50 -1.62
C ALA A 173 -15.88 0.20 -2.42
N LEU A 174 -15.21 -0.89 -2.02
CA LEU A 174 -15.38 -2.20 -2.64
C LEU A 174 -16.76 -2.83 -2.30
N LEU A 175 -17.30 -2.55 -1.12
CA LEU A 175 -18.64 -3.00 -0.72
C LEU A 175 -19.74 -2.21 -1.43
N ASP A 176 -19.46 -0.98 -1.87
CA ASP A 176 -20.41 -0.18 -2.63
C ASP A 176 -20.51 -0.60 -4.12
N LEU A 177 -19.61 -1.49 -4.59
CA LEU A 177 -19.66 -1.99 -5.95
C LEU A 177 -20.89 -2.89 -6.18
N PRO A 178 -21.55 -2.79 -7.34
CA PRO A 178 -22.64 -3.69 -7.70
C PRO A 178 -22.13 -5.14 -7.74
N ASP A 179 -22.96 -6.06 -7.27
CA ASP A 179 -22.66 -7.50 -7.20
C ASP A 179 -21.39 -7.85 -6.40
N ASN A 180 -20.97 -7.00 -5.46
CA ASN A 180 -19.90 -7.40 -4.54
C ASN A 180 -20.34 -8.66 -3.77
N ARG A 181 -19.45 -9.64 -3.69
CA ARG A 181 -19.68 -10.91 -2.97
C ARG A 181 -18.68 -11.08 -1.85
N ILE A 182 -18.19 -9.98 -1.28
CA ILE A 182 -17.14 -10.02 -0.26
C ILE A 182 -17.76 -10.56 1.02
N SER A 183 -17.18 -11.65 1.54
CA SER A 183 -17.63 -12.32 2.77
C SER A 183 -16.81 -11.92 3.98
N ALA A 184 -15.55 -11.50 3.78
CA ALA A 184 -14.65 -11.05 4.83
C ALA A 184 -13.50 -10.23 4.25
N TYR A 185 -12.85 -9.43 5.09
CA TYR A 185 -11.53 -8.89 4.80
C TYR A 185 -10.43 -9.57 5.62
N LEU A 186 -9.19 -9.43 5.15
CA LEU A 186 -7.99 -9.68 5.94
C LEU A 186 -7.21 -8.36 6.07
N ALA A 187 -7.29 -7.74 7.25
CA ALA A 187 -6.71 -6.42 7.48
C ALA A 187 -5.17 -6.39 7.29
N PRO A 188 -4.62 -5.32 6.69
CA PRO A 188 -3.18 -5.17 6.51
C PRO A 188 -2.46 -4.94 7.84
N GLY A 189 -1.65 -5.91 8.29
CA GLY A 189 -1.00 -5.84 9.59
C GLY A 189 -0.19 -4.56 9.84
N HIS A 190 0.66 -4.14 8.90
CA HIS A 190 1.45 -2.91 9.06
C HIS A 190 0.61 -1.64 9.13
N VAL A 191 -0.51 -1.57 8.40
CA VAL A 191 -1.43 -0.43 8.47
C VAL A 191 -2.15 -0.44 9.82
N SER A 192 -2.60 -1.61 10.29
CA SER A 192 -3.22 -1.77 11.61
C SER A 192 -2.29 -1.40 12.77
N VAL A 193 -0.96 -1.50 12.61
CA VAL A 193 -0.01 -0.96 13.60
C VAL A 193 -0.12 0.56 13.73
N ILE A 194 -0.46 1.27 12.66
CA ILE A 194 -0.58 2.74 12.66
C ILE A 194 -1.96 3.18 13.13
N ILE A 195 -3.02 2.54 12.61
CA ILE A 195 -4.39 3.02 12.81
C ILE A 195 -5.15 2.26 13.90
N GLY A 196 -4.59 1.18 14.43
CA GLY A 196 -5.26 0.28 15.37
C GLY A 196 -6.37 -0.54 14.72
N GLU A 197 -7.24 -1.13 15.56
CA GLU A 197 -8.40 -1.91 15.10
C GLU A 197 -9.67 -1.07 14.91
N GLU A 198 -9.77 0.07 15.60
CA GLU A 198 -10.97 0.91 15.65
C GLU A 198 -11.54 1.27 14.27
N PRO A 199 -10.71 1.66 13.27
CA PRO A 199 -11.20 2.00 11.93
C PRO A 199 -11.82 0.83 11.15
N TYR A 200 -11.61 -0.42 11.60
CA TYR A 200 -12.22 -1.60 11.00
C TYR A 200 -13.55 -1.99 11.66
N THR A 201 -13.90 -1.42 12.82
CA THR A 201 -15.15 -1.75 13.54
C THR A 201 -16.44 -1.49 12.76
N PRO A 202 -16.52 -0.52 11.82
CA PRO A 202 -17.74 -0.33 11.02
C PRO A 202 -18.06 -1.52 10.10
N PHE A 203 -17.07 -2.27 9.62
CA PHE A 203 -17.31 -3.39 8.68
C PHE A 203 -18.20 -4.49 9.28
N PRO A 204 -17.90 -5.08 10.45
CA PRO A 204 -18.77 -6.07 11.05
C PRO A 204 -20.08 -5.46 11.57
N ARG A 205 -20.04 -4.22 12.08
CA ARG A 205 -21.20 -3.57 12.71
C ARG A 205 -22.25 -3.12 11.68
N ASP A 206 -21.82 -2.43 10.64
CA ASP A 206 -22.69 -1.71 9.71
C ASP A 206 -22.90 -2.51 8.42
N TYR A 207 -21.93 -3.33 8.01
CA TYR A 207 -21.98 -4.13 6.77
C TYR A 207 -22.12 -5.64 7.03
N GLY A 208 -21.99 -6.11 8.28
CA GLY A 208 -21.98 -7.54 8.60
C GLY A 208 -20.76 -8.29 8.04
N ILE A 209 -19.69 -7.58 7.70
CA ILE A 209 -18.47 -8.15 7.11
C ILE A 209 -17.36 -8.25 8.16
N PRO A 210 -16.93 -9.46 8.56
CA PRO A 210 -15.79 -9.63 9.45
C PRO A 210 -14.47 -9.20 8.79
N VAL A 211 -13.52 -8.74 9.60
CA VAL A 211 -12.21 -8.21 9.20
C VAL A 211 -11.11 -8.84 10.05
#